data_AF-A0A9D2BEL1-F1
#
_entry.id   AF-A0A9D2BEL1-F1
#
_cell.length_a   1.000
_cell.length_b   1.000
_cell.length_c   1.000
_cell.angle_alpha   90.00
_cell.angle_beta   90.00
_cell.angle_gamma   90.00
#
_symmetry.space_group_name_H-M   'P 1'
#
loop_
_entity.id
_entity.type
_entity.pdbx_description
1 polymer ?
#
loop_
_entity_poly.entity_id
_entity_poly.type
_entity_poly.pdbx_seq_one_letter_code
_entity_poly.pdbx_strand_id
1 'polypeptide(L)'
;MDKNEKWLQWAVELQSIAQTGLWYGEGVFDKERYERIREIAADMISYKTEIPVDKVKDLFCDESGYQTPKLDTRAAIFKEDKILLVQEKNGTWSLPGGWVDVDVSIGENTVKEAKEEAGLDVTADLVIAIQDRDKHNLPVYV
;
A
#
# COMPACT_ATOMS: atom_id res chain seq x y z
N MET A 1 -2.61 19.73 -2.23
CA MET A 1 -3.84 19.21 -1.60
C MET A 1 -3.67 19.33 -0.11
N ASP A 2 -4.65 19.89 0.57
CA ASP A 2 -4.56 20.14 2.01
C ASP A 2 -4.66 18.79 2.75
N LYS A 3 -3.88 18.64 3.82
CA LYS A 3 -3.48 17.35 4.42
C LYS A 3 -4.61 16.54 5.10
N ASN A 4 -5.87 16.93 4.91
CA ASN A 4 -7.04 16.41 5.60
C ASN A 4 -8.31 16.65 4.79
N GLU A 5 -8.31 16.27 3.52
CA GLU A 5 -9.56 16.31 2.77
C GLU A 5 -10.47 15.18 3.28
N LYS A 6 -11.31 15.48 4.28
CA LYS A 6 -12.21 14.52 4.94
C LYS A 6 -13.02 13.65 3.97
N TRP A 7 -13.35 14.19 2.79
CA TRP A 7 -14.06 13.45 1.75
C TRP A 7 -13.24 12.25 1.24
N LEU A 8 -11.91 12.36 1.15
CA LEU A 8 -11.03 11.26 0.71
C LEU A 8 -10.97 10.19 1.79
N GLN A 9 -10.85 10.58 3.06
CA GLN A 9 -10.93 9.67 4.19
C GLN A 9 -12.26 8.91 4.20
N TRP A 10 -13.37 9.60 3.97
CA TRP A 10 -14.68 8.96 3.84
C TRP A 10 -14.78 8.05 2.63
N ALA A 11 -14.23 8.43 1.47
CA ALA A 11 -14.23 7.58 0.29
C ALA A 11 -13.46 6.27 0.54
N VAL A 12 -12.26 6.35 1.14
CA VAL A 12 -11.45 5.18 1.53
C VAL A 12 -12.19 4.31 2.54
N GLU A 13 -12.78 4.91 3.57
CA GLU A 13 -13.55 4.18 4.59
C GLU A 13 -14.79 3.49 4.01
N LEU A 14 -15.56 4.18 3.17
CA LEU A 14 -16.75 3.63 2.50
C LEU A 14 -16.38 2.47 1.57
N GLN A 15 -15.30 2.62 0.79
CA GLN A 15 -14.82 1.54 -0.08
C GLN A 15 -14.37 0.33 0.74
N SER A 16 -13.65 0.52 1.85
CA SER A 16 -13.20 -0.56 2.73
C SER A 16 -14.37 -1.31 3.40
N ILE A 17 -15.38 -0.58 3.89
CA ILE A 17 -16.59 -1.16 4.48
C ILE A 17 -17.38 -1.95 3.42
N ALA A 18 -17.57 -1.36 2.23
CA ALA A 18 -18.27 -2.02 1.14
C ALA A 18 -17.56 -3.30 0.71
N GLN A 19 -16.23 -3.25 0.57
CA GLN A 19 -15.43 -4.40 0.16
C GLN A 19 -15.52 -5.55 1.19
N THR A 20 -15.47 -5.22 2.48
CA THR A 20 -15.71 -6.18 3.58
C THR A 20 -17.09 -6.81 3.49
N GLY A 21 -18.13 -6.00 3.23
CA GLY A 21 -19.50 -6.47 3.09
C GLY A 21 -19.71 -7.36 1.86
N LEU A 22 -19.06 -7.05 0.73
CA LEU A 22 -19.12 -7.88 -0.48
C LEU A 22 -18.47 -9.26 -0.29
N TRP A 23 -17.41 -9.31 0.52
CA TRP A 23 -16.70 -10.55 0.78
C TRP A 23 -17.41 -11.46 1.78
N TYR A 24 -17.82 -10.92 2.93
CA TYR A 24 -18.40 -11.72 4.03
C TYR A 24 -19.93 -11.76 4.03
N GLY A 25 -20.61 -10.82 3.37
CA GLY A 25 -22.06 -10.78 3.33
C GLY A 25 -22.65 -11.93 2.51
N GLU A 26 -23.69 -12.59 3.04
CA GLU A 26 -24.34 -13.72 2.37
C GLU A 26 -25.61 -13.31 1.61
N GLY A 27 -26.28 -12.24 2.04
CA GLY A 27 -27.57 -11.80 1.48
C GLY A 27 -27.41 -11.08 0.13
N VAL A 28 -28.18 -11.51 -0.88
CA VAL A 28 -28.15 -10.91 -2.23
C VAL A 28 -28.49 -9.41 -2.22
N PHE A 29 -29.47 -9.00 -1.41
CA PHE A 29 -29.83 -7.58 -1.29
C PHE A 29 -28.80 -6.76 -0.52
N ASP A 30 -28.04 -7.38 0.40
CA ASP A 30 -26.95 -6.69 1.09
C ASP A 30 -25.76 -6.52 0.16
N LYS A 31 -25.46 -7.52 -0.67
CA LYS A 31 -24.44 -7.41 -1.72
C LYS A 31 -24.74 -6.25 -2.68
N GLU A 32 -25.97 -6.13 -3.17
CA GLU A 32 -26.37 -4.98 -4.02
C GLU A 32 -26.14 -3.63 -3.31
N ARG A 33 -26.42 -3.54 -2.01
CA ARG A 33 -26.16 -2.33 -1.21
C ARG A 33 -24.66 -2.04 -1.10
N TYR A 34 -23.85 -3.06 -0.83
CA TYR A 34 -22.40 -2.89 -0.74
C TYR A 34 -21.78 -2.53 -2.10
N GLU A 35 -22.24 -3.12 -3.20
CA GLU A 35 -21.83 -2.72 -4.55
C GLU A 35 -22.13 -1.23 -4.77
N ARG A 36 -23.33 -0.77 -4.41
CA ARG A 36 -23.68 0.63 -4.56
C ARG A 36 -22.84 1.56 -3.69
N ILE A 37 -22.51 1.17 -2.45
CA ILE A 37 -21.62 1.96 -1.58
C ILE A 37 -20.21 2.05 -2.22
N ARG A 38 -19.69 0.95 -2.76
CA ARG A 38 -18.40 0.92 -3.45
C ARG A 38 -18.38 1.81 -4.69
N GLU A 39 -19.47 1.83 -5.46
CA GLU A 39 -19.62 2.74 -6.61
C GLU A 39 -19.63 4.20 -6.18
N ILE A 40 -20.37 4.56 -5.13
CA ILE A 40 -20.39 5.94 -4.62
C ILE A 40 -19.00 6.38 -4.19
N ALA A 41 -18.23 5.52 -3.53
CA ALA A 41 -16.85 5.83 -3.15
C ALA A 41 -15.97 6.09 -4.39
N ALA A 42 -16.10 5.28 -5.45
CA ALA A 42 -15.39 5.51 -6.71
C ALA A 42 -15.85 6.81 -7.40
N ASP A 43 -17.15 7.11 -7.41
CA ASP A 43 -17.70 8.35 -7.96
C ASP A 43 -17.16 9.58 -7.22
N MET A 44 -17.00 9.51 -5.89
CA MET A 44 -16.40 10.58 -5.09
C MET A 44 -14.96 10.88 -5.51
N ILE A 45 -14.13 9.83 -5.67
CA ILE A 45 -12.75 9.98 -6.16
C ILE A 45 -12.75 10.54 -7.58
N SER A 46 -13.55 9.96 -8.48
CA SER A 46 -13.62 10.37 -9.90
C SER A 46 -14.01 11.83 -10.04
N TYR A 47 -15.07 12.26 -9.34
CA TYR A 47 -15.57 13.64 -9.37
C TYR A 47 -14.51 14.65 -8.90
N LYS A 48 -13.76 14.31 -7.84
CA LYS A 48 -12.83 15.25 -7.22
C LYS A 48 -11.44 15.28 -7.88
N THR A 49 -11.02 14.16 -8.49
CA THR A 49 -9.72 14.04 -9.18
C THR A 49 -9.81 14.24 -10.69
N GLU A 50 -11.03 14.30 -11.24
CA GLU A 50 -11.32 14.33 -12.68
C GLU A 50 -10.76 13.11 -13.45
N ILE A 51 -10.41 12.04 -12.72
CA ILE A 51 -10.01 10.76 -13.31
C ILE A 51 -11.28 10.01 -13.74
N PRO A 52 -11.33 9.43 -14.95
CA PRO A 52 -12.48 8.63 -15.39
C PRO A 52 -12.84 7.54 -14.38
N VAL A 53 -14.13 7.37 -14.09
CA VAL A 53 -14.62 6.44 -13.06
C VAL A 53 -14.15 5.00 -13.28
N ASP A 54 -14.06 4.55 -14.53
CA ASP A 54 -13.57 3.20 -14.85
C ASP A 54 -12.12 3.02 -14.39
N LYS A 55 -11.26 4.01 -14.66
CA LYS A 55 -9.87 4.01 -14.19
C LYS A 55 -9.76 4.10 -12.67
N VAL A 56 -10.68 4.82 -12.02
CA VAL A 56 -10.75 4.83 -10.55
C VAL A 56 -11.11 3.43 -10.03
N LYS A 57 -12.12 2.77 -10.61
CA LYS A 57 -12.52 1.42 -10.20
C LYS A 57 -11.36 0.43 -10.33
N ASP A 58 -10.59 0.50 -11.42
CA ASP A 58 -9.43 -0.35 -11.68
C ASP A 58 -8.24 -0.13 -10.71
N LEU A 59 -8.18 1.01 -10.01
CA LEU A 59 -7.06 1.33 -9.12
C LEU A 59 -7.46 1.31 -7.64
N PHE A 60 -8.69 1.71 -7.34
CA PHE A 60 -9.19 1.94 -5.99
C PHE A 60 -10.13 0.84 -5.50
N CYS A 61 -10.81 0.14 -6.42
CA CYS A 61 -11.78 -0.90 -6.12
C CYS A 61 -11.38 -2.29 -6.64
N ASP A 62 -10.10 -2.48 -6.98
CA ASP A 62 -9.58 -3.68 -7.65
C ASP A 62 -9.24 -4.84 -6.69
N GLU A 63 -9.26 -4.59 -5.38
CA GLU A 63 -9.03 -5.66 -4.42
C GLU A 63 -10.27 -6.56 -4.26
N SER A 64 -10.02 -7.86 -4.12
CA SER A 64 -10.99 -8.85 -3.67
C SER A 64 -10.62 -9.34 -2.27
N GLY A 65 -11.61 -9.77 -1.48
CA GLY A 65 -11.37 -10.12 -0.08
C GLY A 65 -11.48 -8.94 0.88
N TYR A 66 -10.90 -9.10 2.08
CA TYR A 66 -10.82 -8.06 3.10
C TYR A 66 -9.56 -7.22 2.87
N GLN A 67 -9.74 -5.92 2.68
CA GLN A 67 -8.63 -5.00 2.39
C GLN A 67 -7.78 -4.73 3.64
N THR A 68 -6.47 -4.82 3.47
CA THR A 68 -5.47 -4.54 4.52
C THR A 68 -4.46 -3.52 4.04
N PRO A 69 -3.67 -2.88 4.93
CA PRO A 69 -2.52 -2.10 4.51
C PRO A 69 -1.58 -2.92 3.63
N LYS A 70 -1.05 -2.29 2.58
CA LYS A 70 0.00 -2.89 1.73
C LYS A 70 1.32 -2.97 2.50
N LEU A 71 2.17 -3.94 2.17
CA LEU A 71 3.44 -4.18 2.85
C LEU A 71 4.63 -3.73 2.00
N ASP A 72 5.56 -3.01 2.62
CA ASP A 72 6.88 -2.64 2.09
C ASP A 72 7.96 -3.19 3.03
N THR A 73 9.11 -3.56 2.48
CA THR A 73 10.27 -4.06 3.22
C THR A 73 11.48 -3.18 2.99
N ARG A 74 12.32 -3.04 4.02
CA ARG A 74 13.57 -2.27 3.95
C ARG A 74 14.70 -3.02 4.66
N ALA A 75 15.79 -3.26 3.94
CA ALA A 75 16.97 -3.95 4.44
C ALA A 75 17.92 -2.97 5.16
N ALA A 76 18.00 -3.07 6.49
CA ALA A 76 18.97 -2.33 7.28
C ALA A 76 20.29 -3.12 7.38
N ILE A 77 21.19 -2.92 6.42
CA ILE A 77 22.46 -3.65 6.32
C ILE A 77 23.60 -2.78 6.85
N PHE A 78 24.32 -3.28 7.86
CA PHE A 78 25.42 -2.59 8.51
C PHE A 78 26.76 -3.26 8.24
N LYS A 79 27.79 -2.44 8.04
CA LYS A 79 29.19 -2.88 8.02
C LYS A 79 30.02 -1.84 8.76
N GLU A 80 30.66 -2.26 9.86
CA GLU A 80 31.27 -1.33 10.82
C GLU A 80 30.22 -0.30 11.29
N ASP A 81 30.56 0.98 11.33
CA ASP A 81 29.65 2.06 11.76
C ASP A 81 28.88 2.70 10.58
N LYS A 82 28.67 1.96 9.48
CA LYS A 82 28.02 2.46 8.26
C LYS A 82 26.81 1.60 7.89
N ILE A 83 25.79 2.26 7.36
CA ILE A 83 24.59 1.63 6.80
C ILE A 83 24.63 1.73 5.27
N LEU A 84 24.16 0.67 4.60
CA LEU A 84 24.01 0.64 3.16
C LEU A 84 22.80 1.46 2.72
N LEU A 85 22.98 2.27 1.67
CA LEU A 85 21.91 2.96 0.96
C LEU A 85 22.06 2.69 -0.54
N VAL A 86 20.94 2.68 -1.25
CA VAL A 86 20.87 2.65 -2.72
C VAL A 86 20.37 3.99 -3.23
N GLN A 87 20.81 4.37 -4.43
CA GLN A 87 20.36 5.61 -5.06
C GLN A 87 19.19 5.32 -6.00
N GLU A 88 18.06 5.94 -5.72
CA GLU A 88 16.84 5.85 -6.49
C GLU A 88 16.95 6.60 -7.83
N LYS A 89 16.08 6.27 -8.79
CA LYS A 89 16.05 6.95 -10.11
C LYS A 89 15.81 8.46 -10.03
N ASN A 90 15.18 8.92 -8.95
CA ASN A 90 14.94 10.34 -8.68
C ASN A 90 16.14 11.05 -8.02
N GLY A 91 17.27 10.37 -7.84
CA GLY A 91 18.51 10.89 -7.25
C GLY A 91 18.55 10.88 -5.72
N THR A 92 17.46 10.48 -5.05
CA THR A 92 17.42 10.33 -3.59
C THR A 92 18.03 9.01 -3.13
N TRP A 93 18.24 8.85 -1.82
CA TRP A 93 18.83 7.65 -1.23
C TRP A 93 17.84 6.99 -0.27
N SER A 94 17.77 5.66 -0.32
CA SER A 94 16.88 4.84 0.49
C SER A 94 17.61 3.59 0.99
N LEU A 95 17.03 2.91 1.99
CA LEU A 95 17.43 1.54 2.29
C LEU A 95 16.97 0.63 1.14
N PRO A 96 17.77 -0.38 0.75
CA PRO A 96 17.34 -1.35 -0.24
C PRO A 96 15.99 -1.97 0.13
N GLY A 97 15.07 -2.11 -0.81
CA GLY A 97 13.76 -2.65 -0.52
C GLY A 97 12.62 -2.13 -1.38
N GLY A 98 11.45 -2.73 -1.20
CA GLY A 98 10.26 -2.40 -1.95
C GLY A 98 9.03 -3.15 -1.46
N TRP A 99 8.00 -3.16 -2.32
CA TRP A 99 6.78 -3.92 -2.09
C TRP A 99 7.07 -5.40 -1.79
N VAL A 100 6.30 -5.96 -0.88
CA VAL A 100 6.37 -7.41 -0.60
C VAL A 100 5.60 -8.15 -1.68
N ASP A 101 6.29 -9.01 -2.41
CA ASP A 101 5.68 -9.85 -3.44
C ASP A 101 4.71 -10.88 -2.82
N VAL A 102 3.76 -11.34 -3.63
CA VAL A 102 2.84 -12.42 -3.22
C VAL A 102 3.61 -13.73 -3.07
N ASP A 103 3.19 -14.58 -2.13
CA ASP A 103 3.75 -15.92 -1.87
C ASP A 103 5.21 -15.96 -1.40
N VAL A 104 5.74 -14.83 -0.91
CA VAL A 104 7.03 -14.79 -0.22
C VAL A 104 6.89 -14.22 1.19
N SER A 105 7.72 -14.71 2.10
CA SER A 105 7.82 -14.10 3.43
C SER A 105 8.49 -12.73 3.33
N ILE A 106 8.23 -11.87 4.32
CA ILE A 106 8.90 -10.58 4.50
C ILE A 106 10.42 -10.73 4.46
N GLY A 107 10.96 -11.79 5.08
CA GLY A 107 12.40 -12.07 5.10
C GLY A 107 12.95 -12.43 3.71
N GLU A 108 12.28 -13.33 2.98
CA GLU A 108 12.67 -13.71 1.62
C GLU A 108 12.63 -12.52 0.66
N ASN A 109 11.57 -11.71 0.73
CA ASN A 109 11.45 -10.50 -0.09
C ASN A 109 12.56 -9.50 0.22
N THR A 110 12.87 -9.28 1.50
CA THR A 110 13.94 -8.35 1.91
C THR A 110 15.31 -8.79 1.35
N VAL A 111 15.60 -10.10 1.36
CA VAL A 111 16.84 -10.65 0.79
C VAL A 111 16.86 -10.50 -0.73
N LYS A 112 15.73 -10.79 -1.41
CA LYS A 112 15.56 -10.57 -2.85
C LYS A 112 15.87 -9.12 -3.24
N GLU A 113 15.22 -8.15 -2.60
CA GLU A 113 15.41 -6.73 -2.92
C GLU A 113 16.86 -6.27 -2.69
N ALA A 114 17.49 -6.70 -1.58
CA ALA A 114 18.91 -6.40 -1.34
C ALA A 114 19.83 -6.96 -2.43
N LYS A 115 19.50 -8.13 -2.99
CA LYS A 115 20.23 -8.72 -4.11
C LYS A 115 20.01 -7.95 -5.41
N GLU A 116 18.77 -7.58 -5.71
CA GLU A 116 18.40 -6.90 -6.96
C GLU A 116 18.93 -5.46 -7.01
N GLU A 117 18.83 -4.72 -5.91
CA GLU A 117 19.18 -3.30 -5.88
C GLU A 117 20.65 -3.03 -5.53
N ALA A 118 21.27 -3.87 -4.70
CA ALA A 118 22.65 -3.68 -4.23
C ALA A 118 23.62 -4.79 -4.67
N GLY A 119 23.14 -5.87 -5.28
CA GLY A 119 23.97 -6.99 -5.73
C GLY A 119 24.48 -7.92 -4.62
N LEU A 120 24.04 -7.71 -3.37
CA LEU A 120 24.57 -8.39 -2.19
C LEU A 120 23.80 -9.66 -1.85
N ASP A 121 24.52 -10.71 -1.48
CA ASP A 121 23.96 -11.90 -0.85
C ASP A 121 23.94 -11.69 0.67
N VAL A 122 22.75 -11.66 1.27
CA VAL A 122 22.54 -11.32 2.69
C VAL A 122 21.58 -12.30 3.38
N THR A 123 21.54 -12.26 4.71
CA THR A 123 20.50 -12.91 5.52
C THR A 123 19.64 -11.85 6.23
N ALA A 124 18.36 -12.14 6.42
CA ALA A 124 17.45 -11.31 7.20
C ALA A 124 17.31 -11.88 8.62
N ASP A 125 18.12 -11.38 9.55
CA ASP A 125 18.26 -11.99 10.89
C ASP A 125 17.25 -11.46 11.93
N LEU A 126 16.83 -10.19 11.80
CA LEU A 126 16.03 -9.50 12.80
C LEU A 126 15.01 -8.55 12.17
N VAL A 127 13.82 -8.48 12.77
CA VAL A 127 12.88 -7.37 12.56
C VAL A 127 13.17 -6.29 13.60
N ILE A 128 13.68 -5.14 13.14
CA ILE A 128 14.07 -4.04 14.03
C ILE A 128 13.00 -2.96 14.18
N ALA A 129 12.07 -2.87 13.23
CA ALA A 129 10.98 -1.90 13.23
C ALA A 129 9.82 -2.38 12.37
N ILE A 130 8.59 -2.01 12.77
CA ILE A 130 7.38 -2.09 11.95
C ILE A 130 6.75 -0.70 12.03
N GLN A 131 6.68 -0.02 10.89
CA GLN A 131 6.30 1.38 10.85
C GLN A 131 5.08 1.60 9.96
N ASP A 132 4.21 2.49 10.42
CA ASP A 132 3.16 3.07 9.61
C ASP A 132 3.78 4.16 8.73
N ARG A 133 3.70 3.97 7.40
CA ARG A 133 4.34 4.83 6.42
C ARG A 133 3.91 6.29 6.56
N ASP A 134 2.63 6.57 6.77
CA ASP A 134 2.13 7.95 6.81
C ASP A 134 2.42 8.66 8.13
N LYS A 135 2.70 7.91 9.20
CA LYS A 135 3.18 8.47 10.47
C LYS A 135 4.69 8.70 10.47
N HIS A 136 5.46 7.90 9.71
CA HIS A 136 6.92 7.98 9.71
C HIS A 136 7.48 8.85 8.58
N ASN A 137 6.90 8.78 7.37
CA ASN A 137 7.43 9.42 6.17
C ASN A 137 6.59 10.63 5.75
N LEU A 138 7.29 11.73 5.45
CA LEU A 138 6.70 12.92 4.84
C LEU A 138 7.23 13.12 3.41
N PRO A 139 6.37 13.56 2.46
CA PRO A 139 4.95 13.85 2.64
C PRO A 139 4.09 12.57 2.75
N VAL A 140 2.95 12.69 3.41
CA VAL A 140 1.88 11.67 3.42
C VAL A 140 1.44 11.41 1.97
N TYR A 141 1.18 10.15 1.58
CA TYR A 141 0.65 9.87 0.24
C TYR A 141 -0.76 10.47 0.12
N VAL A 142 -1.08 11.00 -1.06
CA VAL A 142 -2.37 11.64 -1.37
C VAL A 142 -3.12 10.75 -2.34
#